data_AF-A0A821EVR4-F1
#
_entry.id   AF-A0A821EVR4-F1
#
_cell.length_a   1.000
_cell.length_b   1.000
_cell.length_c   1.000
_cell.angle_alpha   90.00
_cell.angle_beta   90.00
_cell.angle_gamma   90.00
#
_symmetry.space_group_name_H-M   'P 1'
#
loop_
_entity.id
_entity.type
_entity.pdbx_description
1 polymer ?
#
loop_
_entity_poly.entity_id
_entity_poly.type
_entity_poly.pdbx_seq_one_letter_code
_entity_poly.pdbx_strand_id
1 'polypeptide(L)'
;MGLLALQQSHILANGIEWPKPIVSTASSSKVISDLISRVLDGAPTASLFQISINAHLAVNGKDVFELSNGSAPGSILISASTGVAAAWAFNYYLKYIADSSVYWSGKNIRISNGTLFPIIKPIRIVANDLYRWYGNPCTFSYSAVFWNFSRWEKEIDWMAMNGINLVYATTGMEYIYNKIFLRMGFSQSELDDYFTGPAFLAWFRMGNLQKHAGPLSNSWHQSQFQLAKQIIQRLTDIGIIPVLPAFTGFMPRTAPSRFPSAKFHYSSDWVGFGCNESCLPYLDPTDAFFQKVGVELLNETITLLNLTSHYYACDLFNEMTPPISDLDYLADINAGIIQVMQTVDPSAIWVMQAWLFLSGFWTVDRVKSYLSKVPIGHLILLDLFSEAIPQYSRFESFYGHYYIWNMLHDFGGNNFLFGSLVSVTNGPQGARNFSHDHMVGVGITMEGINQNEIMYEFALEQSWRSPLNDIELNDWLVGFVIRRYTGDHPVPDSALYAWQLLGNSVYRKNLYGDHPIMLSRPRVNIEQD
;
A
#
# COMPACT_ATOMS: atom_id res chain seq x y z
N MET A 1 -21.22 -20.04 -21.69
CA MET A 1 -20.19 -21.10 -21.79
C MET A 1 -19.35 -21.02 -20.51
N GLY A 2 -19.05 -22.18 -19.92
CA GLY A 2 -18.69 -22.43 -18.52
C GLY A 2 -17.83 -21.40 -17.76
N LEU A 3 -18.29 -21.06 -16.54
CA LEU A 3 -17.41 -20.57 -15.47
C LEU A 3 -16.29 -21.62 -15.26
N LEU A 4 -15.05 -21.23 -15.53
CA LEU A 4 -13.88 -21.98 -15.07
C LEU A 4 -13.84 -21.90 -13.54
N ALA A 5 -14.11 -23.02 -12.88
CA ALA A 5 -13.90 -23.16 -11.44
C ALA A 5 -12.39 -23.07 -11.16
N LEU A 6 -11.94 -21.88 -10.79
CA LEU A 6 -10.61 -21.65 -10.25
C LEU A 6 -10.62 -22.08 -8.78
N GLN A 7 -9.77 -23.04 -8.40
CA GLN A 7 -9.63 -23.50 -7.01
C GLN A 7 -9.17 -22.32 -6.13
N GLN A 8 -9.99 -21.97 -5.13
CA GLN A 8 -9.57 -21.10 -4.03
C GLN A 8 -8.46 -21.82 -3.25
N SER A 9 -7.36 -21.11 -2.99
CA SER A 9 -6.29 -21.60 -2.12
C SER A 9 -6.27 -20.72 -0.86
N HIS A 10 -6.35 -21.35 0.30
CA HIS A 10 -6.37 -20.67 1.59
C HIS A 10 -4.98 -20.67 2.23
N ILE A 11 -4.63 -19.62 2.97
CA ILE A 11 -3.48 -19.60 3.88
C ILE A 11 -3.96 -19.91 5.28
N LEU A 12 -3.37 -20.90 5.95
CA LEU A 12 -3.52 -21.07 7.38
C LEU A 12 -2.53 -20.16 8.12
N ALA A 13 -2.99 -18.97 8.50
CA ALA A 13 -2.30 -18.14 9.49
C ALA A 13 -2.98 -18.38 10.84
N ASN A 14 -2.33 -19.11 11.74
CA ASN A 14 -2.84 -19.38 13.10
C ASN A 14 -4.26 -19.98 13.15
N GLY A 15 -4.60 -20.84 12.17
CA GLY A 15 -5.88 -21.53 12.09
C GLY A 15 -7.00 -20.77 11.34
N ILE A 16 -6.74 -19.55 10.87
CA ILE A 16 -7.67 -18.77 10.03
C ILE A 16 -7.26 -18.91 8.57
N GLU A 17 -8.22 -19.25 7.70
CA GLU A 17 -8.05 -19.40 6.26
C GLU A 17 -8.20 -18.06 5.53
N TRP A 18 -7.07 -17.43 5.18
CA TRP A 18 -7.08 -16.16 4.44
C TRP A 18 -7.24 -16.40 2.94
N PRO A 19 -8.09 -15.64 2.24
CA PRO A 19 -8.23 -15.72 0.79
C PRO A 19 -6.94 -15.29 0.10
N LYS A 20 -6.47 -16.11 -0.85
CA LYS A 20 -5.47 -15.70 -1.84
C LYS A 20 -6.14 -15.22 -3.11
N PRO A 21 -5.57 -14.21 -3.80
CA PRO A 21 -5.93 -13.95 -5.19
C PRO A 21 -5.55 -15.19 -6.01
N ILE A 22 -6.49 -15.70 -6.80
CA ILE A 22 -6.22 -16.83 -7.67
C ILE A 22 -5.53 -16.31 -8.93
N VAL A 23 -4.24 -16.62 -9.09
CA VAL A 23 -3.49 -16.29 -10.31
C VAL A 23 -3.23 -17.57 -11.09
N SER A 24 -3.57 -17.57 -12.38
CA SER A 24 -3.26 -18.67 -13.29
C SER A 24 -1.74 -18.79 -13.49
N THR A 25 -1.16 -19.92 -13.07
CA THR A 25 0.30 -20.14 -13.04
C THR A 25 0.99 -20.01 -14.41
N ALA A 26 0.34 -20.47 -15.50
CA ALA A 26 0.90 -20.37 -16.86
C ALA A 26 0.84 -18.94 -17.43
N SER A 27 -0.18 -18.17 -17.06
CA SER A 27 -0.28 -16.74 -17.42
C SER A 27 0.79 -15.93 -16.71
N SER A 28 1.07 -16.26 -15.44
CA SER A 28 2.04 -15.53 -14.62
C SER A 28 3.47 -15.61 -15.14
N SER A 29 3.95 -16.76 -15.64
CA SER A 29 5.35 -16.83 -16.12
C SER A 29 5.60 -15.87 -17.29
N LYS A 30 4.68 -15.78 -18.25
CA LYS A 30 4.79 -14.84 -19.36
C LYS A 30 4.73 -13.39 -18.87
N VAL A 31 3.82 -13.09 -17.94
CA VAL A 31 3.69 -11.76 -17.32
C VAL A 31 5.00 -11.29 -16.67
N ILE A 32 5.74 -12.21 -16.05
CA ILE A 32 7.07 -11.92 -15.48
C ILE A 32 8.15 -11.84 -16.56
N SER A 33 8.13 -12.66 -17.61
CA SER A 33 9.04 -12.50 -18.76
C SER A 33 8.89 -11.11 -19.40
N ASP A 34 7.65 -10.62 -19.57
CA ASP A 34 7.37 -9.30 -20.12
C ASP A 34 7.88 -8.19 -19.19
N LEU A 35 7.74 -8.36 -17.86
CA LEU A 35 8.32 -7.46 -16.86
C LEU A 35 9.84 -7.40 -16.97
N ILE A 36 10.52 -8.56 -16.99
CA ILE A 36 11.98 -8.63 -17.13
C ILE A 36 12.41 -7.95 -18.43
N SER A 37 11.70 -8.20 -19.53
CA SER A 37 11.96 -7.54 -20.82
C SER A 37 11.84 -6.02 -20.72
N ARG A 38 10.80 -5.47 -20.06
CA ARG A 38 10.67 -4.01 -19.88
C ARG A 38 11.77 -3.43 -19.00
N VAL A 39 12.12 -4.10 -17.91
CA VAL A 39 13.18 -3.64 -16.99
C VAL A 39 14.54 -3.62 -17.69
N LEU A 40 14.80 -4.58 -18.58
CA LEU A 40 16.04 -4.67 -19.35
C LEU A 40 15.98 -3.97 -20.72
N ASP A 41 14.97 -3.12 -20.97
CA ASP A 41 14.79 -2.40 -22.25
C ASP A 41 14.80 -3.30 -23.49
N GLY A 42 14.29 -4.53 -23.37
CA GLY A 42 14.27 -5.52 -24.43
C GLY A 42 15.63 -6.14 -24.75
N ALA A 43 16.64 -5.99 -23.87
CA ALA A 43 17.95 -6.60 -24.06
C ALA A 43 17.83 -8.13 -24.25
N PRO A 44 18.66 -8.76 -25.11
CA PRO A 44 18.60 -10.19 -25.37
C PRO A 44 18.73 -11.06 -24.11
N THR A 45 19.41 -10.57 -23.07
CA THR A 45 19.56 -11.24 -21.79
C THR A 45 18.25 -11.47 -21.05
N ALA A 46 17.18 -10.72 -21.36
CA ALA A 46 15.86 -10.98 -20.82
C ALA A 46 15.37 -12.40 -21.13
N SER A 47 15.70 -12.91 -22.33
CA SER A 47 15.34 -14.27 -22.75
C SER A 47 16.12 -15.39 -22.05
N LEU A 48 17.20 -15.03 -21.35
CA LEU A 48 18.04 -15.97 -20.59
C LEU A 48 17.48 -16.24 -19.18
N PHE A 49 16.40 -15.58 -18.76
CA PHE A 49 15.70 -15.90 -17.53
C PHE A 49 14.58 -16.93 -17.81
N GLN A 50 14.75 -18.13 -17.26
CA GLN A 50 13.75 -19.19 -17.27
C GLN A 50 12.87 -19.05 -16.01
N ILE A 51 11.54 -19.05 -16.16
CA ILE A 51 10.61 -18.74 -15.06
C ILE A 51 9.69 -19.95 -14.81
N SER A 52 9.71 -20.44 -13.57
CA SER A 52 8.85 -21.51 -13.07
C SER A 52 8.06 -21.01 -11.87
N ILE A 53 6.73 -20.98 -11.98
CA ILE A 53 5.85 -20.57 -10.87
C ILE A 53 5.11 -21.80 -10.36
N ASN A 54 5.32 -22.11 -9.08
CA ASN A 54 4.73 -23.25 -8.39
C ASN A 54 4.29 -22.84 -6.98
N ALA A 55 2.97 -22.70 -6.79
CA ALA A 55 2.37 -22.32 -5.51
C ALA A 55 2.73 -23.26 -4.34
N HIS A 56 3.09 -24.51 -4.62
CA HIS A 56 3.52 -25.48 -3.59
C HIS A 56 4.90 -25.16 -2.98
N LEU A 57 5.67 -24.22 -3.56
CA LEU A 57 6.91 -23.74 -2.95
C LEU A 57 6.67 -22.88 -1.71
N ALA A 58 5.47 -22.32 -1.55
CA ALA A 58 5.13 -21.48 -0.41
C ALA A 58 5.29 -22.23 0.92
N VAL A 59 5.82 -21.55 1.93
CA VAL A 59 6.00 -22.11 3.28
C VAL A 59 5.04 -21.40 4.23
N ASN A 60 4.06 -22.12 4.78
CA ASN A 60 3.02 -21.55 5.67
C ASN A 60 2.34 -20.31 5.07
N GLY A 61 2.05 -20.36 3.76
CA GLY A 61 1.47 -19.25 3.01
C GLY A 61 2.43 -18.12 2.64
N LYS A 62 3.66 -18.11 3.17
CA LYS A 62 4.68 -17.10 2.87
C LYS A 62 5.31 -17.35 1.51
N ASP A 63 5.62 -16.27 0.81
CA ASP A 63 6.24 -16.33 -0.51
C ASP A 63 7.66 -16.89 -0.44
N VAL A 64 8.03 -17.64 -1.47
CA VAL A 64 9.34 -18.27 -1.62
C VAL A 64 9.84 -18.07 -3.03
N PHE A 65 11.14 -17.84 -3.17
CA PHE A 65 11.82 -18.00 -4.44
C PHE A 65 13.13 -18.76 -4.31
N GLU A 66 13.55 -19.31 -5.44
CA GLU A 66 14.80 -20.01 -5.64
C GLU A 66 15.47 -19.50 -6.92
N LEU A 67 16.78 -19.26 -6.85
CA LEU A 67 17.62 -18.86 -7.99
C LEU A 67 18.71 -19.92 -8.20
N SER A 68 18.86 -20.38 -9.44
CA SER A 68 19.91 -21.32 -9.85
C SER A 68 20.31 -21.10 -11.31
N ASN A 69 21.40 -21.72 -11.77
CA ASN A 69 21.71 -21.72 -13.20
C ASN A 69 20.66 -22.55 -13.95
N GLY A 70 20.19 -22.03 -15.08
CA GLY A 70 19.18 -22.69 -15.91
C GLY A 70 19.73 -23.86 -16.72
N SER A 71 18.83 -24.55 -17.42
CA SER A 71 19.18 -25.72 -18.23
C SER A 71 19.95 -25.37 -19.51
N ALA A 72 19.80 -24.14 -20.00
CA ALA A 72 20.55 -23.64 -21.15
C ALA A 72 21.85 -22.95 -20.68
N PRO A 73 22.97 -23.09 -21.41
CA PRO A 73 24.21 -22.39 -21.07
C PRO A 73 23.99 -20.86 -20.92
N GLY A 74 24.47 -20.29 -19.81
CA GLY A 74 24.35 -18.86 -19.52
C GLY A 74 22.96 -18.37 -19.12
N SER A 75 22.00 -19.28 -18.91
CA SER A 75 20.65 -18.94 -18.43
C SER A 75 20.55 -19.02 -16.90
N ILE A 76 19.57 -18.30 -16.34
CA ILE A 76 19.22 -18.32 -14.91
C ILE A 76 17.79 -18.84 -14.76
N LEU A 77 17.59 -19.79 -13.85
CA LEU A 77 16.27 -20.31 -13.49
C LEU A 77 15.77 -19.60 -12.23
N ILE A 78 14.61 -18.95 -12.36
CA ILE A 78 13.79 -18.41 -11.28
C ILE A 78 12.66 -19.42 -11.01
N SER A 79 12.65 -20.03 -9.82
CA SER A 79 11.53 -20.83 -9.34
C SER A 79 10.85 -20.11 -8.17
N ALA A 80 9.54 -19.90 -8.20
CA ALA A 80 8.88 -19.07 -7.19
C ALA A 80 7.44 -19.51 -6.87
N SER A 81 6.95 -19.16 -5.68
CA SER A 81 5.58 -19.45 -5.23
C SER A 81 4.51 -18.68 -6.00
N THR A 82 4.82 -17.45 -6.39
CA THR A 82 3.91 -16.48 -7.03
C THR A 82 4.65 -15.66 -8.08
N GLY A 83 3.91 -14.93 -8.93
CA GLY A 83 4.52 -13.99 -9.88
C GLY A 83 5.26 -12.84 -9.18
N VAL A 84 4.72 -12.33 -8.08
CA VAL A 84 5.41 -11.36 -7.21
C VAL A 84 6.74 -11.94 -6.69
N ALA A 85 6.74 -13.18 -6.18
CA ALA A 85 7.97 -13.81 -5.72
C ALA A 85 9.00 -14.02 -6.84
N ALA A 86 8.56 -14.28 -8.07
CA ALA A 86 9.45 -14.36 -9.24
C ALA A 86 10.03 -13.00 -9.63
N ALA A 87 9.23 -11.93 -9.63
CA ALA A 87 9.72 -10.56 -9.87
C ALA A 87 10.71 -10.11 -8.78
N TRP A 88 10.42 -10.45 -7.52
CA TRP A 88 11.32 -10.22 -6.40
C TRP A 88 12.63 -11.01 -6.55
N ALA A 89 12.59 -12.27 -6.97
CA ALA A 89 13.78 -13.07 -7.26
C ALA A 89 14.66 -12.43 -8.35
N PHE A 90 14.03 -11.93 -9.42
CA PHE A 90 14.74 -11.18 -10.46
C PHE A 90 15.42 -9.94 -9.90
N ASN A 91 14.73 -9.14 -9.08
CA ASN A 91 15.33 -7.97 -8.44
C ASN A 91 16.45 -8.34 -7.45
N TYR A 92 16.31 -9.45 -6.73
CA TYR A 92 17.36 -9.99 -5.87
C TYR A 92 18.61 -10.33 -6.69
N TYR A 93 18.43 -11.02 -7.82
CA TYR A 93 19.52 -11.32 -8.75
C TYR A 93 20.19 -10.04 -9.25
N LEU A 94 19.40 -9.03 -9.66
CA LEU A 94 19.95 -7.73 -10.06
C LEU A 94 20.81 -7.12 -8.96
N LYS A 95 20.31 -7.05 -7.72
CA LYS A 95 20.97 -6.37 -6.61
C LYS A 95 22.21 -7.07 -6.09
N TYR A 96 22.16 -8.38 -5.90
CA TYR A 96 23.20 -9.12 -5.16
C TYR A 96 24.08 -10.02 -6.00
N ILE A 97 23.74 -10.23 -7.27
CA ILE A 97 24.55 -11.03 -8.21
C ILE A 97 25.09 -10.15 -9.33
N ALA A 98 24.30 -9.20 -9.82
CA ALA A 98 24.66 -8.34 -10.95
C ALA A 98 25.05 -6.90 -10.57
N ASP A 99 25.15 -6.56 -9.27
CA ASP A 99 25.35 -5.19 -8.76
C ASP A 99 24.58 -4.12 -9.54
N SER A 100 23.29 -4.38 -9.75
CA SER A 100 22.39 -3.58 -10.54
C SER A 100 21.22 -3.10 -9.66
N SER A 101 20.56 -2.01 -10.06
CA SER A 101 19.45 -1.45 -9.30
C SER A 101 18.41 -0.76 -10.17
N VAL A 102 17.18 -0.72 -9.69
CA VAL A 102 16.03 -0.08 -10.35
C VAL A 102 15.27 0.73 -9.30
N TYR A 103 15.20 2.04 -9.50
CA TYR A 103 14.51 2.98 -8.62
C TYR A 103 13.62 3.93 -9.42
N TRP A 104 12.88 4.81 -8.73
CA TRP A 104 12.05 5.81 -9.38
C TRP A 104 12.88 6.82 -10.20
N SER A 105 14.04 7.22 -9.68
CA SER A 105 14.94 8.19 -10.33
C SER A 105 15.67 7.63 -11.55
N GLY A 106 15.66 6.31 -11.72
CA GLY A 106 16.37 5.64 -12.81
C GLY A 106 16.86 4.25 -12.43
N LYS A 107 17.62 3.65 -13.33
CA LYS A 107 18.17 2.31 -13.15
C LYS A 107 19.63 2.25 -13.60
N ASN A 108 20.34 1.29 -13.03
CA ASN A 108 21.69 0.92 -13.40
C ASN A 108 21.74 -0.60 -13.57
N ILE A 109 21.98 -1.06 -14.80
CA ILE A 109 21.86 -2.48 -15.18
C ILE A 109 23.14 -2.93 -15.88
N ARG A 110 23.89 -3.85 -15.26
CA ARG A 110 25.17 -4.36 -15.78
C ARG A 110 25.03 -5.54 -16.75
N ILE A 111 23.86 -6.17 -16.79
CA ILE A 111 23.58 -7.37 -17.62
C ILE A 111 22.94 -7.05 -18.98
N SER A 112 22.82 -5.77 -19.34
CA SER A 112 22.25 -5.35 -20.62
C SER A 112 23.12 -5.75 -21.82
N ASN A 113 24.43 -5.87 -21.62
CA ASN A 113 25.44 -6.13 -22.67
C ASN A 113 25.66 -7.62 -23.02
N GLY A 114 24.74 -8.53 -22.64
CA GLY A 114 24.64 -9.83 -23.29
C GLY A 114 25.01 -11.07 -22.47
N THR A 115 25.49 -10.95 -21.23
CA THR A 115 25.83 -12.12 -20.39
C THR A 115 25.25 -11.97 -18.98
N LEU A 116 24.62 -13.04 -18.49
CA LEU A 116 24.20 -13.16 -17.10
C LEU A 116 25.36 -13.64 -16.23
N PHE A 117 25.50 -13.11 -15.02
CA PHE A 117 26.43 -13.58 -14.01
C PHE A 117 25.96 -14.93 -13.46
N PRO A 118 26.83 -15.96 -13.42
CA PRO A 118 26.43 -17.29 -12.96
C PRO A 118 26.19 -17.32 -11.46
N ILE A 119 25.24 -18.17 -11.04
CA ILE A 119 24.97 -18.42 -9.63
C ILE A 119 25.92 -19.52 -9.14
N ILE A 120 26.81 -19.17 -8.21
CA ILE A 120 27.82 -20.10 -7.67
C ILE A 120 27.18 -21.20 -6.81
N LYS A 121 26.15 -20.85 -6.03
CA LYS A 121 25.37 -21.78 -5.20
C LYS A 121 23.89 -21.44 -5.32
N PRO A 122 22.99 -22.43 -5.46
CA PRO A 122 21.55 -22.16 -5.47
C PRO A 122 21.13 -21.35 -4.24
N ILE A 123 20.30 -20.35 -4.48
CA ILE A 123 19.80 -19.42 -3.45
C ILE A 123 18.33 -19.75 -3.23
N ARG A 124 17.91 -19.83 -1.98
CA ARG A 124 16.50 -19.99 -1.61
C ARG A 124 16.15 -18.98 -0.52
N ILE A 125 15.14 -18.16 -0.76
CA ILE A 125 14.67 -17.15 0.20
C ILE A 125 13.19 -17.39 0.48
N VAL A 126 12.83 -17.33 1.76
CA VAL A 126 11.44 -17.39 2.25
C VAL A 126 11.14 -16.02 2.86
N ALA A 127 10.00 -15.44 2.53
CA ALA A 127 9.55 -14.21 3.18
C ALA A 127 9.33 -14.44 4.69
N ASN A 128 9.64 -13.44 5.49
CA ASN A 128 9.35 -13.43 6.92
C ASN A 128 7.85 -13.27 7.19
N ASP A 129 7.14 -12.56 6.32
CA ASP A 129 5.74 -12.17 6.51
C ASP A 129 4.84 -12.51 5.30
N LEU A 130 3.53 -12.54 5.54
CA LEU A 130 2.53 -12.84 4.51
C LEU A 130 2.36 -11.69 3.52
N TYR A 131 2.33 -10.45 4.03
CA TYR A 131 2.02 -9.27 3.24
C TYR A 131 3.19 -8.30 3.18
N ARG A 132 3.36 -7.70 2.00
CA ARG A 132 4.16 -6.49 1.81
C ARG A 132 3.24 -5.41 1.25
N TRP A 133 2.97 -4.39 2.07
CA TRP A 133 1.98 -3.35 1.78
C TRP A 133 2.59 -2.16 1.05
N TYR A 134 1.82 -1.59 0.11
CA TYR A 134 2.12 -0.31 -0.52
C TYR A 134 0.89 0.60 -0.55
N GLY A 135 1.07 1.81 -0.05
CA GLY A 135 0.20 2.94 -0.33
C GLY A 135 -0.27 3.66 0.93
N ASN A 136 -0.38 4.97 0.79
CA ASN A 136 -1.15 5.87 1.64
C ASN A 136 -2.23 6.50 0.76
N PRO A 137 -3.46 6.79 1.26
CA PRO A 137 -4.42 7.59 0.51
C PRO A 137 -3.79 8.83 -0.15
N CYS A 138 -2.89 9.51 0.58
CA CYS A 138 -2.18 10.70 0.15
C CYS A 138 -1.26 10.47 -1.06
N THR A 139 -0.63 9.29 -1.20
CA THR A 139 0.24 8.95 -2.34
C THR A 139 -0.46 9.15 -3.68
N PHE A 140 -1.76 8.83 -3.72
CA PHE A 140 -2.55 8.89 -4.94
C PHE A 140 -2.96 10.31 -5.33
N SER A 141 -2.86 11.28 -4.41
CA SER A 141 -3.05 12.70 -4.68
C SER A 141 -1.72 13.42 -4.91
N TYR A 142 -0.74 13.20 -4.05
CA TYR A 142 0.55 13.91 -4.10
C TYR A 142 1.47 13.43 -5.22
N SER A 143 1.39 12.15 -5.59
CA SER A 143 2.32 11.57 -6.57
C SER A 143 1.63 11.01 -7.81
N ALA A 144 0.53 10.25 -7.65
CA ALA A 144 0.00 9.44 -8.73
C ALA A 144 -1.18 10.05 -9.52
N VAL A 145 -1.76 11.15 -9.06
CA VAL A 145 -3.05 11.67 -9.58
C VAL A 145 -3.06 11.96 -11.08
N PHE A 146 -1.92 12.37 -11.65
CA PHE A 146 -1.79 12.70 -13.07
C PHE A 146 -1.09 11.61 -13.89
N TRP A 147 -0.91 10.41 -13.34
CA TRP A 147 -0.28 9.33 -14.07
C TRP A 147 -1.20 8.75 -15.14
N ASN A 148 -0.60 8.42 -16.29
CA ASN A 148 -1.20 7.53 -17.26
C ASN A 148 -0.80 6.07 -16.96
N PHE A 149 -1.34 5.13 -17.74
CA PHE A 149 -1.02 3.71 -17.55
C PHE A 149 0.46 3.38 -17.74
N SER A 150 1.17 4.06 -18.65
CA SER A 150 2.61 3.81 -18.85
C SER A 150 3.45 4.11 -17.61
N ARG A 151 3.10 5.15 -16.84
CA ARG A 151 3.76 5.42 -15.55
C ARG A 151 3.32 4.42 -14.47
N TRP A 152 2.05 4.03 -14.46
CA TRP A 152 1.52 2.99 -13.55
C TRP A 152 2.16 1.62 -13.79
N GLU A 153 2.37 1.22 -15.04
CA GLU A 153 3.02 -0.06 -15.38
C GLU A 153 4.43 -0.14 -14.79
N LYS A 154 5.19 0.96 -14.87
CA LYS A 154 6.50 1.07 -14.22
C LYS A 154 6.41 0.98 -12.70
N GLU A 155 5.41 1.60 -12.09
CA GLU A 155 5.22 1.51 -10.64
C GLU A 155 4.87 0.09 -10.21
N ILE A 156 3.98 -0.58 -10.94
CA ILE A 156 3.55 -1.95 -10.63
C ILE A 156 4.70 -2.94 -10.83
N ASP A 157 5.52 -2.76 -11.87
CA ASP A 157 6.75 -3.54 -12.06
C ASP A 157 7.73 -3.32 -10.88
N TRP A 158 7.91 -2.07 -10.42
CA TRP A 158 8.72 -1.75 -9.25
C TRP A 158 8.14 -2.35 -7.96
N MET A 159 6.82 -2.30 -7.76
CA MET A 159 6.13 -2.94 -6.63
C MET A 159 6.43 -4.44 -6.60
N ALA A 160 6.22 -5.12 -7.73
CA ALA A 160 6.44 -6.56 -7.86
C ALA A 160 7.91 -6.93 -7.60
N MET A 161 8.86 -6.17 -8.17
CA MET A 161 10.30 -6.36 -7.97
C MET A 161 10.73 -6.17 -6.51
N ASN A 162 10.01 -5.36 -5.72
CA ASN A 162 10.27 -5.20 -4.30
C ASN A 162 9.39 -6.11 -3.42
N GLY A 163 8.71 -7.10 -4.02
CA GLY A 163 7.95 -8.12 -3.30
C GLY A 163 6.58 -7.66 -2.79
N ILE A 164 6.12 -6.45 -3.12
CA ILE A 164 4.81 -5.93 -2.72
C ILE A 164 3.71 -6.82 -3.31
N ASN A 165 2.82 -7.32 -2.45
CA ASN A 165 1.71 -8.21 -2.83
C ASN A 165 0.34 -7.71 -2.35
N LEU A 166 0.27 -6.57 -1.65
CA LEU A 166 -0.97 -5.95 -1.19
C LEU A 166 -0.87 -4.43 -1.42
N VAL A 167 -1.76 -3.87 -2.25
CA VAL A 167 -1.68 -2.48 -2.71
C VAL A 167 -3.01 -1.78 -2.53
N TYR A 168 -3.00 -0.55 -2.02
CA TYR A 168 -4.21 0.26 -1.98
C TYR A 168 -4.63 0.73 -3.39
N ALA A 169 -5.82 0.33 -3.85
CA ALA A 169 -6.28 0.57 -5.22
C ALA A 169 -7.51 1.49 -5.25
N THR A 170 -7.29 2.80 -5.21
CA THR A 170 -8.35 3.82 -5.10
C THR A 170 -8.71 4.52 -6.41
N THR A 171 -7.93 4.33 -7.48
CA THR A 171 -8.11 5.03 -8.76
C THR A 171 -9.51 4.79 -9.34
N GLY A 172 -10.17 5.85 -9.80
CA GLY A 172 -11.43 5.78 -10.54
C GLY A 172 -12.68 5.53 -9.71
N MET A 173 -12.59 5.46 -8.38
CA MET A 173 -13.74 5.16 -7.51
C MET A 173 -14.83 6.24 -7.56
N GLU A 174 -14.47 7.49 -7.84
CA GLU A 174 -15.43 8.59 -8.02
C GLU A 174 -16.45 8.30 -9.13
N TYR A 175 -16.08 7.51 -10.15
CA TYR A 175 -17.02 7.06 -11.18
C TYR A 175 -18.15 6.21 -10.60
N ILE A 176 -17.82 5.29 -9.69
CA ILE A 176 -18.79 4.38 -9.07
C ILE A 176 -19.72 5.16 -8.15
N TYR A 177 -19.16 6.04 -7.32
CA TYR A 177 -19.93 6.97 -6.48
C TYR A 177 -20.87 7.85 -7.32
N ASN A 178 -20.37 8.47 -8.39
CA ASN A 178 -21.19 9.31 -9.28
C ASN A 178 -22.36 8.50 -9.86
N LYS A 179 -22.10 7.29 -10.37
CA LYS A 179 -23.13 6.40 -10.94
C LYS A 179 -24.19 5.98 -9.91
N ILE A 180 -23.79 5.64 -8.69
CA ILE A 180 -24.71 5.23 -7.62
C ILE A 180 -25.54 6.43 -7.17
N PHE A 181 -24.92 7.59 -6.93
CA PHE A 181 -25.63 8.76 -6.45
C PHE A 181 -26.60 9.35 -7.49
N LEU A 182 -26.28 9.29 -8.78
CA LEU A 182 -27.26 9.62 -9.83
C LEU A 182 -28.50 8.70 -9.77
N ARG A 183 -28.32 7.39 -9.55
CA ARG A 183 -29.44 6.44 -9.36
C ARG A 183 -30.25 6.71 -8.11
N MET A 184 -29.62 7.25 -7.07
CA MET A 184 -30.28 7.69 -5.83
C MET A 184 -31.00 9.03 -5.97
N GLY A 185 -30.97 9.65 -7.17
CA GLY A 185 -31.73 10.86 -7.49
C GLY A 185 -31.02 12.17 -7.18
N PHE A 186 -29.71 12.15 -6.94
CA PHE A 186 -28.90 13.38 -6.95
C PHE A 186 -28.73 13.88 -8.38
N SER A 187 -28.75 15.21 -8.55
CA SER A 187 -28.43 15.86 -9.82
C SER A 187 -26.92 15.91 -10.04
N GLN A 188 -26.50 16.06 -11.30
CA GLN A 188 -25.08 16.24 -11.60
C GLN A 188 -24.50 17.48 -10.90
N SER A 189 -25.25 18.58 -10.81
CA SER A 189 -24.81 19.79 -10.08
C SER A 189 -24.59 19.55 -8.58
N GLU A 190 -25.36 18.67 -7.94
CA GLU A 190 -25.12 18.30 -6.53
C GLU A 190 -23.85 17.46 -6.39
N LEU A 191 -23.51 16.65 -7.40
CA LEU A 191 -22.29 15.84 -7.41
C LEU A 191 -21.05 16.67 -7.77
N ASP A 192 -21.21 17.68 -8.62
CA ASP A 192 -20.17 18.66 -8.95
C ASP A 192 -19.78 19.51 -7.72
N ASP A 193 -20.73 19.77 -6.80
CA ASP A 193 -20.48 20.43 -5.50
C ASP A 193 -19.99 19.45 -4.41
N TYR A 194 -19.96 18.15 -4.69
CA TYR A 194 -19.53 17.10 -3.74
C TYR A 194 -18.08 16.70 -3.95
N PHE A 195 -17.70 16.32 -5.17
CA PHE A 195 -16.32 15.89 -5.46
C PHE A 195 -15.33 17.07 -5.41
N THR A 196 -14.14 16.85 -4.84
CA THR A 196 -13.03 17.80 -4.95
C THR A 196 -12.39 17.75 -6.34
N GLY A 197 -11.47 18.68 -6.59
CA GLY A 197 -10.53 18.57 -7.71
C GLY A 197 -9.60 17.35 -7.58
N PRO A 198 -8.99 16.88 -8.68
CA PRO A 198 -8.16 15.67 -8.70
C PRO A 198 -7.09 15.62 -7.61
N ALA A 199 -6.33 16.71 -7.45
CA ALA A 199 -5.19 16.77 -6.52
C ALA A 199 -5.58 16.65 -5.05
N PHE A 200 -6.88 16.69 -4.72
CA PHE A 200 -7.38 16.62 -3.34
C PHE A 200 -8.20 15.35 -3.05
N LEU A 201 -8.22 14.39 -3.99
CA LEU A 201 -9.04 13.19 -3.87
C LEU A 201 -8.71 12.30 -2.66
N ALA A 202 -7.48 12.32 -2.15
CA ALA A 202 -7.13 11.63 -0.91
C ALA A 202 -8.02 12.07 0.26
N TRP A 203 -8.06 13.38 0.53
CA TRP A 203 -8.87 13.98 1.60
C TRP A 203 -10.37 13.95 1.33
N PHE A 204 -10.76 13.95 0.05
CA PHE A 204 -12.15 13.70 -0.31
C PHE A 204 -12.60 12.29 0.10
N ARG A 205 -11.84 11.26 -0.27
CA ARG A 205 -12.15 9.86 0.03
C ARG A 205 -12.17 9.57 1.52
N MET A 206 -11.32 10.26 2.28
CA MET A 206 -11.27 10.20 3.74
C MET A 206 -12.33 11.07 4.43
N GLY A 207 -13.16 11.80 3.68
CA GLY A 207 -14.27 12.61 4.22
C GLY A 207 -13.89 13.95 4.86
N ASN A 208 -12.63 14.36 4.69
CA ASN A 208 -12.11 15.61 5.21
C ASN A 208 -12.53 16.80 4.34
N LEU A 209 -12.55 16.63 3.01
CA LEU A 209 -12.88 17.69 2.05
C LEU A 209 -14.01 17.29 1.09
N GLN A 210 -14.79 18.28 0.66
CA GLN A 210 -15.73 18.22 -0.46
C GLN A 210 -15.58 19.49 -1.27
N LYS A 211 -16.04 19.51 -2.54
CA LYS A 211 -16.08 20.69 -3.43
C LYS A 211 -14.74 21.33 -3.83
N HIS A 212 -13.77 21.39 -2.92
CA HIS A 212 -12.54 22.16 -3.06
C HIS A 212 -11.83 21.86 -4.38
N ALA A 213 -11.54 22.91 -5.15
CA ALA A 213 -10.90 22.82 -6.47
C ALA A 213 -11.60 21.91 -7.51
N GLY A 214 -12.88 21.56 -7.28
CA GLY A 214 -13.72 20.83 -8.23
C GLY A 214 -14.34 21.74 -9.30
N PRO A 215 -15.26 21.20 -10.13
CA PRO A 215 -15.76 19.82 -10.12
C PRO A 215 -14.89 18.84 -10.92
N LEU A 216 -15.16 17.54 -10.77
CA LEU A 216 -14.62 16.52 -11.67
C LEU A 216 -15.48 16.45 -12.94
N SER A 217 -14.84 16.57 -14.11
CA SER A 217 -15.56 16.41 -15.39
C SER A 217 -15.98 14.97 -15.64
N ASN A 218 -17.02 14.76 -16.46
CA ASN A 218 -17.36 13.41 -16.95
C ASN A 218 -16.17 12.71 -17.64
N SER A 219 -15.34 13.47 -18.38
CA SER A 219 -14.12 12.92 -19.01
C SER A 219 -13.14 12.36 -17.96
N TRP A 220 -12.98 13.03 -16.83
CA TRP A 220 -12.19 12.54 -15.70
C TRP A 220 -12.74 11.22 -15.17
N HIS A 221 -14.04 11.17 -14.84
CA HIS A 221 -14.67 9.94 -14.32
C HIS A 221 -14.47 8.75 -15.26
N GLN A 222 -14.73 8.93 -16.56
CA GLN A 222 -14.58 7.86 -17.55
C GLN A 222 -13.12 7.42 -17.70
N SER A 223 -12.19 8.38 -17.88
CA SER A 223 -10.77 8.07 -18.10
C SER A 223 -10.12 7.40 -16.90
N GLN A 224 -10.41 7.88 -15.68
CA GLN A 224 -9.89 7.28 -14.46
C GLN A 224 -10.46 5.89 -14.20
N PHE A 225 -11.74 5.65 -14.54
CA PHE A 225 -12.30 4.32 -14.40
C PHE A 225 -11.70 3.32 -15.41
N GLN A 226 -11.43 3.75 -16.65
CA GLN A 226 -10.70 2.91 -17.61
C GLN A 226 -9.27 2.63 -17.15
N LEU A 227 -8.59 3.65 -16.59
CA LEU A 227 -7.26 3.49 -16.02
C LEU A 227 -7.29 2.49 -14.84
N ALA A 228 -8.30 2.57 -13.97
CA ALA A 228 -8.48 1.63 -12.85
C ALA A 228 -8.55 0.18 -13.32
N LYS A 229 -9.30 -0.12 -14.39
CA LYS A 229 -9.36 -1.46 -14.98
C LYS A 229 -7.99 -1.96 -15.44
N GLN A 230 -7.21 -1.11 -16.09
CA GLN A 230 -5.87 -1.48 -16.56
C GLN A 230 -4.91 -1.74 -15.38
N ILE A 231 -4.94 -0.87 -14.35
CA ILE A 231 -4.15 -1.04 -13.12
C ILE A 231 -4.52 -2.36 -12.44
N ILE A 232 -5.80 -2.60 -12.20
CA ILE A 232 -6.28 -3.80 -11.49
C ILE A 232 -5.95 -5.08 -12.26
N GLN A 233 -6.12 -5.08 -13.59
CA GLN A 233 -5.72 -6.22 -14.41
C GLN A 233 -4.22 -6.48 -14.27
N ARG A 234 -3.37 -5.45 -14.36
CA ARG A 234 -1.92 -5.61 -14.24
C ARG A 234 -1.49 -6.11 -12.86
N LEU A 235 -2.08 -5.58 -11.78
CA LEU A 235 -1.82 -6.05 -10.41
C LEU A 235 -2.16 -7.54 -10.29
N THR A 236 -3.36 -7.94 -10.71
CA THR A 236 -3.85 -9.32 -10.58
C THR A 236 -3.09 -10.31 -11.47
N ASP A 237 -2.69 -9.92 -12.68
CA ASP A 237 -1.88 -10.73 -13.60
C ASP A 237 -0.53 -11.17 -12.97
N ILE A 238 0.07 -10.29 -12.16
CA ILE A 238 1.33 -10.55 -11.43
C ILE A 238 1.07 -11.33 -10.14
N GLY A 239 -0.12 -11.17 -9.54
CA GLY A 239 -0.48 -11.71 -8.23
C GLY A 239 -0.37 -10.71 -7.07
N ILE A 240 -0.44 -9.42 -7.37
CA ILE A 240 -0.63 -8.38 -6.36
C ILE A 240 -2.12 -8.23 -6.08
N ILE A 241 -2.49 -8.20 -4.80
CA ILE A 241 -3.87 -8.01 -4.33
C ILE A 241 -4.20 -6.52 -4.30
N PRO A 242 -5.16 -6.04 -5.11
CA PRO A 242 -5.69 -4.70 -4.96
C PRO A 242 -6.66 -4.64 -3.77
N VAL A 243 -6.41 -3.74 -2.82
CA VAL A 243 -7.37 -3.41 -1.75
C VAL A 243 -8.32 -2.35 -2.28
N LEU A 244 -9.56 -2.75 -2.51
CA LEU A 244 -10.60 -1.91 -3.10
C LEU A 244 -11.30 -1.10 -1.98
N PRO A 245 -11.70 0.15 -2.19
CA PRO A 245 -12.39 0.88 -1.14
C PRO A 245 -13.83 0.39 -0.98
N ALA A 246 -14.28 0.35 0.26
CA ALA A 246 -15.67 0.16 0.65
C ALA A 246 -16.33 1.51 0.99
N PHE A 247 -17.62 1.47 1.29
CA PHE A 247 -18.39 2.66 1.59
C PHE A 247 -18.06 3.22 2.98
N THR A 248 -17.61 4.47 3.02
CA THR A 248 -17.25 5.19 4.25
C THR A 248 -18.42 5.96 4.85
N GLY A 249 -19.60 5.98 4.25
CA GLY A 249 -20.75 6.72 4.76
C GLY A 249 -20.87 8.16 4.26
N PHE A 250 -19.79 8.78 3.77
CA PHE A 250 -19.82 10.18 3.31
C PHE A 250 -20.70 10.36 2.07
N MET A 251 -21.54 11.39 2.11
CA MET A 251 -22.61 11.63 1.14
C MET A 251 -22.65 13.08 0.67
N PRO A 252 -23.31 13.41 -0.46
CA PRO A 252 -23.49 14.79 -0.89
C PRO A 252 -24.22 15.61 0.16
N ARG A 253 -23.92 16.92 0.24
CA ARG A 253 -24.46 17.86 1.23
C ARG A 253 -25.99 17.83 1.37
N THR A 254 -26.70 17.56 0.28
CA THR A 254 -28.17 17.52 0.24
C THR A 254 -28.78 16.19 0.72
N ALA A 255 -27.95 15.19 1.04
CA ALA A 255 -28.41 13.85 1.42
C ALA A 255 -29.33 13.84 2.66
N PRO A 256 -29.05 14.57 3.76
CA PRO A 256 -29.94 14.58 4.92
C PRO A 256 -31.36 15.08 4.60
N SER A 257 -31.47 16.12 3.78
CA SER A 257 -32.78 16.65 3.34
C SER A 257 -33.51 15.69 2.40
N ARG A 258 -32.76 14.93 1.59
CA ARG A 258 -33.30 13.96 0.64
C ARG A 258 -33.75 12.66 1.31
N PHE A 259 -33.06 12.25 2.37
CA PHE A 259 -33.32 11.02 3.11
C PHE A 259 -33.56 11.34 4.60
N PRO A 260 -34.66 12.05 4.94
CA PRO A 260 -34.89 12.56 6.29
C PRO A 260 -35.13 11.47 7.34
N SER A 261 -35.40 10.24 6.93
CA SER A 261 -35.56 9.09 7.82
C SER A 261 -34.23 8.40 8.18
N ALA A 262 -33.14 8.71 7.48
CA ALA A 262 -31.83 8.12 7.74
C ALA A 262 -31.05 8.96 8.76
N LYS A 263 -30.26 8.28 9.59
CA LYS A 263 -29.41 8.90 10.60
C LYS A 263 -28.11 9.40 9.96
N PHE A 264 -27.92 10.72 9.99
CA PHE A 264 -26.71 11.38 9.54
C PHE A 264 -25.98 12.06 10.70
N HIS A 265 -24.65 12.07 10.61
CA HIS A 265 -23.76 12.96 11.36
C HIS A 265 -22.98 13.81 10.37
N TYR A 266 -22.14 14.70 10.89
CA TYR A 266 -21.26 15.56 10.08
C TYR A 266 -19.81 15.37 10.51
N SER A 267 -18.88 15.36 9.55
CA SER A 267 -17.46 15.49 9.87
C SER A 267 -17.15 16.87 10.47
N SER A 268 -16.02 16.96 11.17
CA SER A 268 -15.51 18.22 11.70
C SER A 268 -15.04 19.15 10.57
N ASP A 269 -14.94 20.45 10.85
CA ASP A 269 -14.20 21.38 10.01
C ASP A 269 -12.71 21.01 10.03
N TRP A 270 -12.26 20.31 8.98
CA TRP A 270 -10.90 19.80 8.90
C TRP A 270 -9.93 20.94 8.59
N VAL A 271 -8.98 21.16 9.49
CA VAL A 271 -7.88 22.16 9.43
C VAL A 271 -8.29 23.59 9.02
N GLY A 272 -9.56 23.96 9.23
CA GLY A 272 -10.07 25.32 9.00
C GLY A 272 -10.45 25.64 7.57
N PHE A 273 -10.76 24.64 6.74
CA PHE A 273 -11.33 24.86 5.39
C PHE A 273 -12.73 25.47 5.41
N GLY A 274 -13.43 25.38 6.55
CA GLY A 274 -14.80 25.81 6.73
C GLY A 274 -15.80 24.82 6.13
N CYS A 275 -17.01 24.80 6.66
CA CYS A 275 -18.04 23.83 6.26
C CYS A 275 -18.56 23.98 4.82
N ASN A 276 -18.12 24.98 4.04
CA ASN A 276 -18.37 25.02 2.60
C ASN A 276 -17.51 23.99 1.84
N GLU A 277 -16.33 23.67 2.34
CA GLU A 277 -15.37 22.75 1.70
C GLU A 277 -15.01 21.54 2.58
N SER A 278 -15.51 21.49 3.82
CA SER A 278 -15.41 20.36 4.76
C SER A 278 -16.79 20.03 5.34
N CYS A 279 -16.87 19.42 6.53
CA CYS A 279 -18.12 19.10 7.25
C CYS A 279 -19.11 18.28 6.41
N LEU A 280 -18.64 17.22 5.77
CA LEU A 280 -19.44 16.31 4.96
C LEU A 280 -20.48 15.61 5.84
N PRO A 281 -21.75 15.50 5.42
CA PRO A 281 -22.66 14.57 6.06
C PRO A 281 -22.21 13.13 5.78
N TYR A 282 -22.32 12.27 6.77
CA TYR A 282 -22.13 10.84 6.60
C TYR A 282 -23.25 10.05 7.27
N LEU A 283 -23.64 8.95 6.62
CA LEU A 283 -24.58 7.99 7.18
C LEU A 283 -23.95 7.28 8.38
N ASP A 284 -24.69 7.24 9.48
CA ASP A 284 -24.28 6.49 10.66
C ASP A 284 -24.20 4.98 10.31
N PRO A 285 -23.07 4.29 10.54
CA PRO A 285 -22.94 2.88 10.20
C PRO A 285 -23.93 1.93 10.88
N THR A 286 -24.59 2.39 11.97
CA THR A 286 -25.66 1.66 12.66
C THR A 286 -27.03 1.79 11.98
N ASP A 287 -27.17 2.68 10.99
CA ASP A 287 -28.41 2.89 10.25
C ASP A 287 -28.58 1.83 9.14
N ALA A 288 -29.81 1.30 8.98
CA ALA A 288 -30.10 0.32 7.94
C ALA A 288 -29.87 0.85 6.52
N PHE A 289 -29.95 2.17 6.32
CA PHE A 289 -29.67 2.81 5.04
C PHE A 289 -28.17 2.81 4.71
N PHE A 290 -27.28 2.86 5.71
CA PHE A 290 -25.84 2.65 5.51
C PHE A 290 -25.56 1.29 4.88
N GLN A 291 -26.18 0.23 5.43
CA GLN A 291 -26.05 -1.12 4.89
C GLN A 291 -26.50 -1.20 3.43
N LYS A 292 -27.68 -0.63 3.13
CA LYS A 292 -28.22 -0.64 1.76
C LYS A 292 -27.29 0.03 0.76
N VAL A 293 -26.81 1.24 1.07
CA VAL A 293 -25.95 2.01 0.16
C VAL A 293 -24.58 1.34 0.02
N GLY A 294 -23.98 0.90 1.13
CA GLY A 294 -22.69 0.25 1.12
C GLY A 294 -22.67 -1.05 0.31
N VAL A 295 -23.70 -1.88 0.49
CA VAL A 295 -23.87 -3.14 -0.27
C VAL A 295 -24.06 -2.86 -1.76
N GLU A 296 -24.84 -1.84 -2.14
CA GLU A 296 -25.03 -1.49 -3.56
C GLU A 296 -23.71 -1.02 -4.18
N LEU A 297 -22.97 -0.15 -3.48
CA LEU A 297 -21.70 0.40 -3.96
C LEU A 297 -20.64 -0.70 -4.14
N LEU A 298 -20.50 -1.60 -3.16
CA LEU A 298 -19.52 -2.66 -3.21
C LEU A 298 -19.86 -3.72 -4.28
N ASN A 299 -21.14 -4.10 -4.43
CA ASN A 299 -21.58 -4.97 -5.52
C ASN A 299 -21.32 -4.35 -6.90
N GLU A 300 -21.61 -3.06 -7.07
CA GLU A 300 -21.33 -2.35 -8.32
C GLU A 300 -19.83 -2.33 -8.62
N THR A 301 -19.00 -2.09 -7.60
CA THR A 301 -17.53 -2.11 -7.71
C THR A 301 -17.04 -3.47 -8.21
N ILE A 302 -17.45 -4.56 -7.56
CA ILE A 302 -17.06 -5.93 -7.94
C ILE A 302 -17.54 -6.25 -9.35
N THR A 303 -18.78 -5.88 -9.69
CA THR A 303 -19.38 -6.15 -11.00
C THR A 303 -18.64 -5.42 -12.12
N LEU A 304 -18.38 -4.12 -11.96
CA LEU A 304 -17.78 -3.31 -13.03
C LEU A 304 -16.29 -3.59 -13.23
N LEU A 305 -15.59 -4.02 -12.18
CA LEU A 305 -14.19 -4.44 -12.23
C LEU A 305 -14.04 -5.93 -12.56
N ASN A 306 -15.12 -6.71 -12.47
CA ASN A 306 -15.11 -8.16 -12.61
C ASN A 306 -14.07 -8.83 -11.69
N LEU A 307 -14.01 -8.36 -10.44
CA LEU A 307 -13.03 -8.79 -9.45
C LEU A 307 -13.62 -8.72 -8.03
N THR A 308 -13.48 -9.80 -7.28
CA THR A 308 -13.61 -9.79 -5.81
C THR A 308 -12.19 -9.84 -5.24
N SER A 309 -11.74 -8.76 -4.61
CA SER A 309 -10.39 -8.70 -4.03
C SER A 309 -10.29 -9.50 -2.74
N HIS A 310 -11.38 -9.64 -1.99
CA HIS A 310 -11.44 -10.06 -0.58
C HIS A 310 -10.82 -9.09 0.43
N TYR A 311 -10.18 -8.01 -0.02
CA TYR A 311 -9.56 -7.01 0.83
C TYR A 311 -10.18 -5.65 0.50
N TYR A 312 -10.72 -5.00 1.53
CA TYR A 312 -11.46 -3.76 1.39
C TYR A 312 -10.99 -2.70 2.39
N ALA A 313 -10.85 -1.46 1.93
CA ALA A 313 -10.44 -0.34 2.79
C ALA A 313 -11.62 0.58 3.12
N CYS A 314 -11.73 0.96 4.38
CA CYS A 314 -12.72 1.93 4.86
C CYS A 314 -12.17 2.64 6.09
N ASP A 315 -12.03 3.96 6.03
CA ASP A 315 -11.53 4.79 7.13
C ASP A 315 -12.51 5.96 7.36
N LEU A 316 -13.34 5.86 8.41
CA LEU A 316 -14.40 6.85 8.67
C LEU A 316 -13.90 8.09 9.44
N PHE A 317 -12.90 7.92 10.32
CA PHE A 317 -12.48 8.98 11.25
C PHE A 317 -11.01 9.38 11.10
N ASN A 318 -10.50 9.39 9.88
CA ASN A 318 -9.16 9.87 9.61
C ASN A 318 -9.06 11.37 9.94
N GLU A 319 -8.28 11.72 10.96
CA GLU A 319 -8.12 13.10 11.46
C GLU A 319 -9.44 13.80 11.82
N MET A 320 -10.43 13.01 12.23
CA MET A 320 -11.74 13.49 12.65
C MET A 320 -12.12 12.85 13.96
N THR A 321 -12.79 13.61 14.82
CA THR A 321 -13.28 13.10 16.10
C THR A 321 -14.70 12.55 15.91
N PRO A 322 -14.98 11.29 16.31
CA PRO A 322 -16.35 10.78 16.31
C PRO A 322 -17.28 11.68 17.13
N PRO A 323 -18.54 11.89 16.69
CA PRO A 323 -19.47 12.78 17.36
C PRO A 323 -19.95 12.23 18.71
N ILE A 324 -19.86 10.92 18.90
CA ILE A 324 -20.27 10.20 20.09
C ILE A 324 -19.08 9.37 20.56
N SER A 325 -18.74 9.50 21.85
CA SER A 325 -17.54 8.88 22.43
C SER A 325 -17.82 7.66 23.30
N ASP A 326 -19.09 7.26 23.39
CA ASP A 326 -19.54 6.09 24.14
C ASP A 326 -18.94 4.81 23.54
N LEU A 327 -18.45 3.93 24.42
CA LEU A 327 -17.76 2.71 24.02
C LEU A 327 -18.65 1.82 23.14
N ASP A 328 -19.89 1.55 23.56
CA ASP A 328 -20.81 0.70 22.80
C ASP A 328 -21.09 1.26 21.40
N TYR A 329 -21.23 2.59 21.28
CA TYR A 329 -21.40 3.24 19.99
C TYR A 329 -20.17 3.05 19.09
N LEU A 330 -18.96 3.25 19.62
CA LEU A 330 -17.71 3.04 18.88
C LEU A 330 -17.55 1.58 18.43
N ALA A 331 -18.02 0.62 19.22
CA ALA A 331 -18.05 -0.79 18.80
C ALA A 331 -19.08 -1.04 17.69
N ASP A 332 -20.29 -0.47 17.82
CA ASP A 332 -21.41 -0.69 16.90
C ASP A 332 -21.14 -0.15 15.49
N ILE A 333 -20.47 0.99 15.38
CA ILE A 333 -20.13 1.55 14.07
C ILE A 333 -19.21 0.63 13.25
N ASN A 334 -18.23 -0.01 13.90
CA ASN A 334 -17.32 -0.93 13.23
C ASN A 334 -18.00 -2.25 12.88
N ALA A 335 -18.95 -2.69 13.70
CA ALA A 335 -19.83 -3.82 13.37
C ALA A 335 -20.62 -3.52 12.08
N GLY A 336 -21.17 -2.31 11.95
CA GLY A 336 -21.88 -1.89 10.74
C GLY A 336 -20.97 -1.86 9.50
N ILE A 337 -19.75 -1.32 9.62
CA ILE A 337 -18.80 -1.25 8.49
C ILE A 337 -18.43 -2.64 7.99
N ILE A 338 -18.00 -3.55 8.87
CA ILE A 338 -17.61 -4.90 8.44
C ILE A 338 -18.80 -5.69 7.90
N GLN A 339 -20.01 -5.47 8.44
CA GLN A 339 -21.22 -6.12 7.97
C GLN A 339 -21.54 -5.81 6.50
N VAL A 340 -21.29 -4.58 6.03
CA VAL A 340 -21.43 -4.23 4.60
C VAL A 340 -20.54 -5.13 3.76
N MET A 341 -19.27 -5.24 4.14
CA MET A 341 -18.28 -6.01 3.40
C MET A 341 -18.65 -7.50 3.39
N GLN A 342 -18.97 -8.06 4.56
CA GLN A 342 -19.30 -9.49 4.71
C GLN A 342 -20.64 -9.88 4.07
N THR A 343 -21.57 -8.95 3.92
CA THR A 343 -22.83 -9.18 3.19
C THR A 343 -22.58 -9.41 1.70
N VAL A 344 -21.58 -8.74 1.12
CA VAL A 344 -21.22 -8.87 -0.29
C VAL A 344 -20.20 -9.98 -0.51
N ASP A 345 -19.22 -10.08 0.38
CA ASP A 345 -18.15 -11.06 0.35
C ASP A 345 -17.92 -11.64 1.76
N PRO A 346 -18.44 -12.85 2.05
CA PRO A 346 -18.30 -13.48 3.37
C PRO A 346 -16.84 -13.67 3.83
N SER A 347 -15.88 -13.66 2.89
CA SER A 347 -14.45 -13.77 3.16
C SER A 347 -13.75 -12.41 3.26
N ALA A 348 -14.52 -11.31 3.29
CA ALA A 348 -13.98 -9.97 3.34
C ALA A 348 -13.06 -9.74 4.54
N ILE A 349 -11.93 -9.11 4.23
CA ILE A 349 -10.96 -8.58 5.17
C ILE A 349 -11.01 -7.07 5.06
N TRP A 350 -11.28 -6.43 6.17
CA TRP A 350 -11.13 -4.99 6.29
C TRP A 350 -9.67 -4.63 6.51
N VAL A 351 -9.12 -3.78 5.65
CA VAL A 351 -7.82 -3.14 5.84
C VAL A 351 -8.05 -1.71 6.32
N MET A 352 -7.64 -1.39 7.55
CA MET A 352 -7.94 -0.11 8.20
C MET A 352 -6.65 0.62 8.60
N GLN A 353 -6.60 1.94 8.40
CA GLN A 353 -5.50 2.76 8.90
C GLN A 353 -5.60 2.94 10.42
N ALA A 354 -4.51 2.68 11.14
CA ALA A 354 -4.43 2.93 12.58
C ALA A 354 -4.05 4.39 12.92
N TRP A 355 -3.86 5.26 11.91
CA TRP A 355 -3.46 6.67 12.08
C TRP A 355 -4.35 7.43 13.05
N LEU A 356 -5.66 7.21 12.98
CA LEU A 356 -6.62 7.88 13.85
C LEU A 356 -6.29 7.69 15.34
N PHE A 357 -5.69 6.57 15.73
CA PHE A 357 -5.37 6.28 17.14
C PHE A 357 -4.24 7.12 17.74
N LEU A 358 -3.51 7.89 16.93
CA LEU A 358 -2.52 8.87 17.42
C LEU A 358 -3.18 10.05 18.12
N SER A 359 -4.42 10.39 17.76
CA SER A 359 -5.15 11.49 18.41
C SER A 359 -5.47 11.16 19.87
N GLY A 360 -5.43 12.19 20.73
CA GLY A 360 -5.75 12.08 22.15
C GLY A 360 -7.17 11.60 22.47
N PHE A 361 -8.09 11.64 21.48
CA PHE A 361 -9.42 11.04 21.64
C PHE A 361 -9.34 9.53 21.87
N TRP A 362 -8.40 8.84 21.23
CA TRP A 362 -8.33 7.37 21.22
C TRP A 362 -7.53 6.85 22.42
N THR A 363 -8.23 6.69 23.53
CA THR A 363 -7.73 6.02 24.75
C THR A 363 -7.70 4.51 24.57
N VAL A 364 -7.00 3.80 25.48
CA VAL A 364 -6.95 2.33 25.51
C VAL A 364 -8.35 1.72 25.45
N ASP A 365 -9.28 2.17 26.31
CA ASP A 365 -10.65 1.64 26.35
C ASP A 365 -11.44 1.93 25.07
N ARG A 366 -11.27 3.12 24.48
CA ARG A 366 -11.95 3.48 23.23
C ARG A 366 -11.45 2.65 22.06
N VAL A 367 -10.13 2.47 21.92
CA VAL A 367 -9.57 1.62 20.85
C VAL A 367 -9.99 0.17 21.04
N LYS A 368 -9.92 -0.35 22.27
CA LYS A 368 -10.35 -1.71 22.58
C LYS A 368 -11.81 -1.95 22.22
N SER A 369 -12.68 -1.02 22.57
CA SER A 369 -14.10 -1.10 22.27
C SER A 369 -14.38 -0.95 20.76
N TYR A 370 -13.76 0.03 20.10
CA TYR A 370 -13.88 0.26 18.66
C TYR A 370 -13.54 -0.99 17.84
N LEU A 371 -12.51 -1.73 18.23
CA LEU A 371 -12.10 -2.95 17.53
C LEU A 371 -12.88 -4.21 17.95
N SER A 372 -13.67 -4.16 19.02
CA SER A 372 -14.20 -5.36 19.70
C SER A 372 -15.27 -6.14 18.93
N LYS A 373 -16.04 -5.47 18.06
CA LYS A 373 -17.12 -6.10 17.27
C LYS A 373 -16.71 -6.47 15.86
N VAL A 374 -15.43 -6.30 15.50
CA VAL A 374 -14.88 -6.87 14.27
C VAL A 374 -14.37 -8.28 14.60
N PRO A 375 -14.77 -9.33 13.87
CA PRO A 375 -14.26 -10.67 14.12
C PRO A 375 -12.74 -10.77 13.90
N ILE A 376 -12.03 -11.49 14.77
CA ILE A 376 -10.62 -11.82 14.56
C ILE A 376 -10.48 -12.58 13.24
N GLY A 377 -9.49 -12.21 12.42
CA GLY A 377 -9.32 -12.75 11.08
C GLY A 377 -9.94 -11.92 9.96
N HIS A 378 -10.77 -10.94 10.29
CA HIS A 378 -11.44 -10.08 9.30
C HIS A 378 -10.97 -8.62 9.34
N LEU A 379 -9.88 -8.34 10.07
CA LEU A 379 -9.27 -7.01 10.16
C LEU A 379 -7.75 -7.12 10.08
N ILE A 380 -7.17 -6.31 9.20
CA ILE A 380 -5.75 -5.97 9.18
C ILE A 380 -5.63 -4.47 9.44
N LEU A 381 -4.94 -4.10 10.52
CA LEU A 381 -4.59 -2.72 10.77
C LEU A 381 -3.27 -2.36 10.10
N LEU A 382 -3.24 -1.21 9.43
CA LEU A 382 -2.01 -0.58 8.99
C LEU A 382 -1.50 0.28 10.15
N ASP A 383 -0.53 -0.22 10.91
CA ASP A 383 0.16 0.60 11.92
C ASP A 383 1.03 1.62 11.17
N LEU A 384 0.43 2.79 10.90
CA LEU A 384 0.77 3.60 9.74
C LEU A 384 2.15 4.24 9.85
N PHE A 385 2.60 4.56 11.07
CA PHE A 385 3.84 5.29 11.37
C PHE A 385 4.72 4.52 12.38
N SER A 386 4.90 3.23 12.11
CA SER A 386 5.48 2.29 13.08
C SER A 386 6.97 2.49 13.34
N GLU A 387 7.70 3.13 12.44
CA GLU A 387 9.12 3.43 12.59
C GLU A 387 9.41 4.56 13.59
N ALA A 388 8.39 5.35 13.93
CA ALA A 388 8.50 6.49 14.82
C ALA A 388 7.58 6.37 16.04
N ILE A 389 6.30 6.12 15.82
CA ILE A 389 5.25 6.13 16.85
C ILE A 389 4.38 4.87 16.71
N PRO A 390 4.94 3.66 16.96
CA PRO A 390 4.21 2.41 16.80
C PRO A 390 3.00 2.33 17.73
N GLN A 391 1.83 2.03 17.17
CA GLN A 391 0.59 1.86 17.94
C GLN A 391 0.40 0.41 18.41
N TYR A 392 1.00 -0.58 17.73
CA TYR A 392 0.88 -1.99 18.12
C TYR A 392 1.32 -2.23 19.57
N SER A 393 2.40 -1.58 20.01
CA SER A 393 2.93 -1.74 21.38
C SER A 393 2.05 -1.06 22.43
N ARG A 394 1.37 0.03 22.04
CA ARG A 394 0.44 0.78 22.91
C ARG A 394 -0.88 0.04 23.13
N PHE A 395 -1.34 -0.73 22.15
CA PHE A 395 -2.65 -1.38 22.16
C PHE A 395 -2.58 -2.91 22.16
N GLU A 396 -1.55 -3.49 22.78
CA GLU A 396 -1.41 -4.94 22.97
C GLU A 396 -1.58 -5.73 21.66
N SER A 397 -0.91 -5.26 20.60
CA SER A 397 -1.06 -5.77 19.23
C SER A 397 -2.50 -5.77 18.74
N PHE A 398 -3.15 -4.64 18.95
CA PHE A 398 -4.53 -4.37 18.55
C PHE A 398 -5.52 -5.42 19.05
N TYR A 399 -5.29 -5.91 20.28
CA TYR A 399 -6.17 -6.83 21.00
C TYR A 399 -6.48 -8.12 20.23
N GLY A 400 -5.48 -8.65 19.52
CA GLY A 400 -5.54 -9.91 18.78
C GLY A 400 -5.87 -9.77 17.30
N HIS A 401 -6.18 -8.56 16.82
CA HIS A 401 -6.30 -8.28 15.39
C HIS A 401 -4.94 -8.30 14.70
N TYR A 402 -4.95 -8.60 13.41
CA TYR A 402 -3.71 -8.62 12.63
C TYR A 402 -3.29 -7.21 12.24
N TYR A 403 -1.99 -7.00 12.08
CA TYR A 403 -1.48 -5.72 11.62
C TYR A 403 -0.25 -5.84 10.72
N ILE A 404 -0.02 -4.79 9.96
CA ILE A 404 1.17 -4.59 9.14
C ILE A 404 1.97 -3.46 9.78
N TRP A 405 3.25 -3.71 10.05
CA TRP A 405 4.19 -2.67 10.44
C TRP A 405 4.51 -1.83 9.20
N ASN A 406 4.27 -0.53 9.24
CA ASN A 406 4.55 0.34 8.09
C ASN A 406 5.58 1.41 8.43
N MET A 407 6.42 1.71 7.44
CA MET A 407 7.23 2.92 7.42
C MET A 407 6.46 4.02 6.68
N LEU A 408 6.05 5.06 7.40
CA LEU A 408 5.41 6.23 6.78
C LEU A 408 6.45 7.09 6.07
N HIS A 409 7.52 7.45 6.79
CA HIS A 409 8.68 8.19 6.34
C HIS A 409 8.41 9.61 5.81
N ASP A 410 7.63 9.76 4.73
CA ASP A 410 7.41 11.04 4.04
C ASP A 410 6.01 11.61 4.33
N PHE A 411 5.98 12.90 4.63
CA PHE A 411 4.79 13.72 4.75
C PHE A 411 4.79 14.81 3.66
N GLY A 412 3.70 14.94 2.92
CA GLY A 412 3.47 15.95 1.89
C GLY A 412 4.30 15.82 0.61
N GLY A 413 5.10 14.77 0.43
CA GLY A 413 6.03 14.66 -0.69
C GLY A 413 7.20 15.65 -0.62
N ASN A 414 7.62 16.01 0.60
CA ASN A 414 8.66 16.99 0.83
C ASN A 414 10.06 16.43 0.50
N ASN A 415 10.89 17.25 -0.14
CA ASN A 415 12.20 16.83 -0.64
C ASN A 415 13.35 17.30 0.27
N PHE A 416 13.76 16.44 1.20
CA PHE A 416 15.02 16.59 1.95
C PHE A 416 15.56 15.23 2.36
N LEU A 417 16.86 15.16 2.67
CA LEU A 417 17.51 13.92 3.09
C LEU A 417 17.13 13.61 4.53
N PHE A 418 16.45 12.49 4.74
CA PHE A 418 15.91 12.12 6.04
C PHE A 418 15.62 10.62 6.10
N GLY A 419 15.84 10.01 7.26
CA GLY A 419 15.38 8.67 7.56
C GLY A 419 16.13 8.05 8.74
N SER A 420 15.74 6.85 9.13
CA SER A 420 16.40 6.09 10.19
C SER A 420 16.56 4.64 9.80
N LEU A 421 17.70 4.30 9.20
CA LEU A 421 18.06 2.91 8.90
C LEU A 421 18.09 2.07 10.18
N VAL A 422 18.46 2.66 11.33
CA VAL A 422 18.45 2.00 12.64
C VAL A 422 17.03 1.66 13.10
N SER A 423 16.08 2.58 12.93
CA SER A 423 14.68 2.31 13.28
C SER A 423 14.11 1.21 12.38
N VAL A 424 14.45 1.24 11.08
CA VAL A 424 13.93 0.29 10.09
C VAL A 424 14.53 -1.12 10.26
N THR A 425 15.81 -1.27 10.64
CA THR A 425 16.38 -2.61 10.90
C THR A 425 15.79 -3.25 12.17
N ASN A 426 15.53 -2.45 13.21
CA ASN A 426 15.07 -2.96 14.51
C ASN A 426 13.54 -3.06 14.63
N GLY A 427 12.79 -2.18 13.97
CA GLY A 427 11.34 -2.03 14.13
C GLY A 427 10.55 -3.29 13.77
N PRO A 428 10.62 -3.79 12.53
CA PRO A 428 9.92 -5.00 12.11
C PRO A 428 10.27 -6.23 12.96
N GLN A 429 11.55 -6.40 13.31
CA GLN A 429 11.95 -7.52 14.17
C GLN A 429 11.38 -7.39 15.58
N GLY A 430 11.42 -6.19 16.16
CA GLY A 430 10.82 -5.91 17.46
C GLY A 430 9.33 -6.22 17.47
N ALA A 431 8.61 -5.83 16.42
CA ALA A 431 7.20 -6.10 16.25
C ALA A 431 6.89 -7.60 16.11
N ARG A 432 7.67 -8.35 15.31
CA ARG A 432 7.55 -9.82 15.23
C ARG A 432 7.82 -10.52 16.57
N ASN A 433 8.80 -10.03 17.34
CA ASN A 433 9.09 -10.60 18.65
C ASN A 433 8.01 -10.25 19.70
N PHE A 434 7.40 -9.07 19.58
CA PHE A 434 6.35 -8.61 20.50
C PHE A 434 5.06 -9.42 20.32
N SER A 435 4.66 -9.68 19.08
CA SER A 435 3.47 -10.49 18.77
C SER A 435 3.64 -11.25 17.47
N HIS A 436 4.37 -12.35 17.57
CA HIS A 436 4.71 -13.21 16.43
C HIS A 436 3.47 -13.64 15.62
N ASP A 437 2.34 -13.79 16.30
CA ASP A 437 1.13 -14.35 15.72
C ASP A 437 0.17 -13.30 15.15
N HIS A 438 0.45 -12.00 15.33
CA HIS A 438 -0.45 -10.90 14.91
C HIS A 438 0.18 -9.93 13.91
N MET A 439 1.51 -9.80 13.87
CA MET A 439 2.18 -9.07 12.79
C MET A 439 2.21 -9.95 11.53
N VAL A 440 1.53 -9.50 10.47
CA VAL A 440 1.40 -10.27 9.21
C VAL A 440 2.12 -9.65 8.03
N GLY A 441 2.75 -8.50 8.20
CA GLY A 441 3.43 -7.82 7.11
C GLY A 441 4.32 -6.66 7.50
N VAL A 442 5.12 -6.25 6.51
CA VAL A 442 5.89 -5.00 6.49
C VAL A 442 5.43 -4.17 5.31
N GLY A 443 5.31 -2.85 5.45
CA GLY A 443 4.86 -2.00 4.35
C GLY A 443 5.42 -0.60 4.36
N ILE A 444 5.02 0.15 3.34
CA ILE A 444 5.35 1.56 3.16
C ILE A 444 4.09 2.37 2.91
N THR A 445 3.96 3.47 3.66
CA THR A 445 2.75 4.31 3.79
C THR A 445 3.09 5.78 3.62
N MET A 446 4.04 6.07 2.73
CA MET A 446 4.51 7.41 2.42
C MET A 446 3.44 8.27 1.75
N GLU A 447 3.32 9.52 2.18
CA GLU A 447 2.39 10.45 1.57
C GLU A 447 2.81 10.81 0.14
N GLY A 448 4.11 10.97 -0.13
CA GLY A 448 4.67 11.16 -1.47
C GLY A 448 5.88 10.25 -1.75
N ILE A 449 6.18 10.04 -3.04
CA ILE A 449 7.31 9.22 -3.50
C ILE A 449 8.33 10.06 -4.32
N ASN A 450 9.33 9.40 -4.92
CA ASN A 450 10.44 10.00 -5.67
C ASN A 450 11.48 10.76 -4.82
N GLN A 451 11.63 10.37 -3.55
CA GLN A 451 12.68 10.85 -2.66
C GLN A 451 13.25 9.67 -1.83
N ASN A 452 14.39 9.88 -1.16
CA ASN A 452 15.00 8.96 -0.18
C ASN A 452 14.92 7.45 -0.51
N GLU A 453 15.21 7.07 -1.76
CA GLU A 453 15.01 5.70 -2.28
C GLU A 453 15.70 4.60 -1.44
N ILE A 454 16.80 4.96 -0.78
CA ILE A 454 17.50 4.10 0.17
C ILE A 454 16.59 3.57 1.29
N MET A 455 15.69 4.41 1.80
CA MET A 455 14.80 4.08 2.91
C MET A 455 13.74 3.06 2.46
N TYR A 456 13.14 3.25 1.29
CA TYR A 456 12.11 2.36 0.77
C TYR A 456 12.67 0.99 0.38
N GLU A 457 13.85 0.96 -0.25
CA GLU A 457 14.53 -0.30 -0.51
C GLU A 457 14.83 -1.03 0.81
N PHE A 458 15.39 -0.33 1.81
CA PHE A 458 15.76 -0.98 3.06
C PHE A 458 14.56 -1.48 3.85
N ALA A 459 13.46 -0.71 3.89
CA ALA A 459 12.23 -1.09 4.58
C ALA A 459 11.60 -2.35 3.98
N LEU A 460 11.49 -2.41 2.64
CA LEU A 460 10.91 -3.59 1.98
C LEU A 460 11.80 -4.83 2.12
N GLU A 461 13.13 -4.67 2.23
CA GLU A 461 14.02 -5.79 2.48
C GLU A 461 13.86 -6.43 3.87
N GLN A 462 13.27 -5.73 4.85
CA GLN A 462 12.96 -6.31 6.16
C GLN A 462 11.92 -7.43 6.08
N SER A 463 11.19 -7.54 4.98
CA SER A 463 10.21 -8.61 4.75
C SER A 463 10.85 -9.98 4.48
N TRP A 464 12.17 -10.06 4.35
CA TRP A 464 12.88 -11.32 4.08
C TRP A 464 14.30 -11.40 4.66
N ARG A 465 14.88 -10.26 5.05
CA ARG A 465 16.18 -10.22 5.72
C ARG A 465 16.08 -10.59 7.19
N SER A 466 17.19 -11.11 7.71
CA SER A 466 17.45 -11.08 9.15
C SER A 466 17.87 -9.68 9.58
N PRO A 467 17.66 -9.30 10.86
CA PRO A 467 18.11 -8.01 11.39
C PRO A 467 19.62 -7.84 11.21
N LEU A 468 20.03 -6.64 10.82
CA LEU A 468 21.44 -6.29 10.64
C LEU A 468 21.96 -5.59 11.88
N ASN A 469 23.13 -6.01 12.37
CA ASN A 469 23.92 -5.23 13.31
C ASN A 469 24.58 -4.02 12.63
N ASP A 470 25.24 -3.15 13.40
CA ASP A 470 25.83 -1.91 12.85
C ASP A 470 26.89 -2.15 11.76
N ILE A 471 27.68 -3.23 11.84
CA ILE A 471 28.68 -3.56 10.82
C ILE A 471 27.98 -4.02 9.54
N GLU A 472 27.02 -4.93 9.67
CA GLU A 472 26.26 -5.45 8.53
C GLU A 472 25.41 -4.36 7.86
N LEU A 473 24.91 -3.39 8.63
CA LEU A 473 24.18 -2.24 8.10
C LEU A 473 25.11 -1.34 7.27
N ASN A 474 26.35 -1.13 7.72
CA ASN A 474 27.35 -0.41 6.94
C ASN A 474 27.71 -1.16 5.65
N ASP A 475 27.84 -2.49 5.69
CA ASP A 475 28.07 -3.31 4.50
C ASP A 475 26.90 -3.22 3.52
N TRP A 476 25.67 -3.24 4.02
CA TRP A 476 24.47 -3.05 3.20
C TRP A 476 24.46 -1.68 2.51
N LEU A 477 24.84 -0.62 3.24
CA LEU A 477 24.96 0.74 2.71
C LEU A 477 26.04 0.83 1.62
N VAL A 478 27.21 0.23 1.85
CA VAL A 478 28.27 0.16 0.82
C VAL A 478 27.75 -0.56 -0.42
N GLY A 479 27.08 -1.70 -0.24
CA GLY A 479 26.43 -2.41 -1.33
C GLY A 479 25.39 -1.54 -2.06
N PHE A 480 24.67 -0.66 -1.36
CA PHE A 480 23.66 0.24 -1.94
C PHE A 480 24.29 1.22 -2.90
N VAL A 481 25.38 1.82 -2.48
CA VAL A 481 26.15 2.76 -3.28
C VAL A 481 26.74 2.09 -4.51
N ILE A 482 27.30 0.87 -4.35
CA ILE A 482 27.84 0.06 -5.46
C ILE A 482 26.74 -0.21 -6.49
N ARG A 483 25.67 -0.90 -6.12
CA ARG A 483 24.60 -1.25 -7.10
C ARG A 483 23.92 -0.03 -7.74
N ARG A 484 23.93 1.12 -7.05
CA ARG A 484 23.35 2.36 -7.57
C ARG A 484 24.26 3.05 -8.58
N TYR A 485 25.57 3.04 -8.40
CA TYR A 485 26.50 3.83 -9.20
C TYR A 485 27.51 3.04 -10.04
N THR A 486 27.63 1.73 -9.83
CA THR A 486 28.50 0.86 -10.64
C THR A 486 27.97 0.76 -12.05
N GLY A 487 28.45 1.61 -12.95
CA GLY A 487 28.26 1.45 -14.40
C GLY A 487 29.38 0.60 -14.98
N ASP A 488 29.98 1.07 -16.07
CA ASP A 488 31.20 0.47 -16.66
C ASP A 488 32.48 0.73 -15.83
N HIS A 489 32.36 1.49 -14.73
CA HIS A 489 33.48 1.93 -13.90
C HIS A 489 33.24 1.64 -12.41
N PRO A 490 34.33 1.43 -11.63
CA PRO A 490 34.24 1.33 -10.17
C PRO A 490 33.65 2.60 -9.56
N VAL A 491 32.94 2.44 -8.45
CA VAL A 491 32.46 3.58 -7.67
C VAL A 491 33.66 4.30 -7.03
N PRO A 492 33.78 5.63 -7.13
CA PRO A 492 34.85 6.37 -6.47
C PRO A 492 34.76 6.26 -4.94
N ASP A 493 35.91 6.15 -4.27
CA ASP A 493 35.99 6.11 -2.79
C ASP A 493 35.33 7.34 -2.13
N SER A 494 35.38 8.49 -2.79
CA SER A 494 34.71 9.71 -2.32
C SER A 494 33.19 9.59 -2.28
N ALA A 495 32.58 8.83 -3.21
CA ALA A 495 31.15 8.59 -3.21
C ALA A 495 30.76 7.62 -2.08
N LEU A 496 31.54 6.56 -1.87
CA LEU A 496 31.36 5.63 -0.75
C LEU A 496 31.46 6.36 0.60
N TYR A 497 32.50 7.19 0.76
CA TYR A 497 32.70 7.97 1.98
C TYR A 497 31.57 8.99 2.21
N ALA A 498 31.12 9.69 1.17
CA ALA A 498 29.99 10.61 1.27
C ALA A 498 28.72 9.91 1.75
N TRP A 499 28.42 8.72 1.22
CA TRP A 499 27.25 7.94 1.67
C TRP A 499 27.39 7.40 3.08
N GLN A 500 28.59 7.02 3.51
CA GLN A 500 28.83 6.69 4.93
C GLN A 500 28.56 7.87 5.85
N LEU A 501 28.94 9.10 5.45
CA LEU A 501 28.60 10.31 6.21
C LEU A 501 27.08 10.53 6.26
N LEU A 502 26.36 10.35 5.15
CA LEU A 502 24.89 10.45 5.11
C LEU A 502 24.23 9.38 5.98
N GLY A 503 24.69 8.13 5.88
CA GLY A 503 24.25 6.98 6.67
C GLY A 503 24.41 7.19 8.19
N ASN A 504 25.47 7.89 8.59
CA ASN A 504 25.75 8.22 9.99
C ASN A 504 25.17 9.56 10.46
N SER A 505 24.47 10.30 9.58
CA SER A 505 23.83 11.57 9.90
C SER A 505 22.34 11.53 9.57
N VAL A 506 21.95 12.07 8.40
CA VAL A 506 20.56 12.25 7.96
C VAL A 506 19.77 10.95 7.83
N TYR A 507 20.44 9.79 7.74
CA TYR A 507 19.81 8.46 7.67
C TYR A 507 20.00 7.59 8.93
N ARG A 508 20.56 8.13 10.03
CA ARG A 508 20.87 7.34 11.23
C ARG A 508 19.77 7.38 12.29
N LYS A 509 19.14 8.54 12.48
CA LYS A 509 18.16 8.76 13.56
C LYS A 509 16.91 9.42 12.99
N ASN A 510 15.77 9.05 13.57
CA ASN A 510 14.50 9.67 13.25
C ASN A 510 14.48 11.12 13.79
N LEU A 511 14.48 12.09 12.86
CA LEU A 511 14.39 13.54 13.07
C LEU A 511 12.95 14.07 12.78
N TYR A 512 11.93 13.26 13.01
CA TYR A 512 10.53 13.64 12.76
C TYR A 512 10.21 15.02 13.37
N GLY A 513 9.57 15.89 12.59
CA GLY A 513 9.26 17.28 12.95
C GLY A 513 10.27 18.31 12.43
N ASP A 514 11.47 17.89 11.99
CA ASP A 514 12.46 18.83 11.46
C ASP A 514 12.11 19.22 10.01
N HIS A 515 11.68 20.47 9.82
CA HIS A 515 11.44 21.03 8.49
C HIS A 515 12.54 22.01 8.07
N PRO A 516 13.04 21.94 6.83
CA PRO A 516 13.96 22.93 6.30
C PRO A 516 13.33 24.33 6.31
N ILE A 517 14.00 25.31 6.92
CA ILE A 517 13.57 26.72 6.96
C ILE A 517 13.32 27.29 5.55
N MET A 518 13.97 26.74 4.52
CA MET A 518 13.79 27.15 3.12
C MET A 518 12.38 26.87 2.57
N LEU A 519 11.62 25.97 3.18
CA LEU A 519 10.25 25.64 2.78
C LEU A 519 9.20 26.43 3.58
N SER A 520 9.61 27.14 4.64
CA SER A 520 8.72 27.88 5.53
C SER A 520 8.42 29.28 4.99
N ARG A 521 7.21 29.78 5.27
CA ARG A 521 6.87 31.19 4.99
C ARG A 521 7.80 32.11 5.80
N PRO A 522 8.44 33.13 5.19
CA PRO A 522 9.34 34.03 5.90
C PRO A 522 8.66 34.74 7.09
N ARG A 523 9.24 34.63 8.29
CA ARG A 523 8.83 35.31 9.52
C ARG A 523 10.03 35.50 10.46
N VAL A 524 9.98 36.50 11.35
CA VAL A 524 11.13 36.91 12.20
C VAL A 524 11.43 35.91 13.33
N ASN A 525 10.53 34.99 13.65
CA ASN A 525 10.74 33.88 14.58
C ASN A 525 10.10 32.62 13.98
N ILE A 526 10.88 31.79 13.30
CA ILE A 526 10.41 30.49 12.83
C ILE A 526 10.58 29.51 13.99
N GLU A 527 9.49 29.33 14.73
CA GLU A 527 9.33 28.13 15.57
C GLU A 527 9.10 26.95 14.61
N GLN A 528 9.83 25.85 14.83
CA GLN A 528 9.52 24.55 14.24
C GLN A 528 8.29 24.05 14.99
N ASP A 529 7.14 23.99 14.29
CA ASP A 529 5.85 23.60 14.84
C ASP A 529 5.77 22.09 15.09
#